data_AF-A0A1F5EL36-F1
#
_entry.id   AF-A0A1F5EL36-F1
#
_cell.length_a   1.000
_cell.length_b   1.000
_cell.length_c   1.000
_cell.angle_alpha   90.00
_cell.angle_beta   90.00
_cell.angle_gamma   90.00
#
_symmetry.space_group_name_H-M   'P 1'
#
loop_
_entity.id
_entity.type
_entity.pdbx_description
1 polymer ?
#
loop_
_entity_poly.entity_id
_entity_poly.type
_entity_poly.pdbx_seq_one_letter_code
_entity_poly.pdbx_strand_id
1 'polypeptide(L)'
;MSNKRTIRFWVVMILGILLLLMLILGQMMAFINYDFPVSIGLQESKDVIGETGVAVNKGIGVGDTIIYLPLLVLGLIGLWLRRMWGVFMMASALAITAYWPMASLFILLYARGTPGFNFTNFASYTIILTSITLYGLWGLWYLYKNQKILANE
;
A
#
# COMPACT_ATOMS: atom_id res chain seq x y z
N MET A 1 -10.97 -6.13 31.12
CA MET A 1 -11.29 -5.44 29.85
C MET A 1 -11.83 -6.46 28.86
N SER A 2 -12.95 -6.16 28.18
CA SER A 2 -13.57 -7.07 27.22
C SER A 2 -12.54 -7.52 26.18
N ASN A 3 -12.26 -8.81 26.11
CA ASN A 3 -11.26 -9.42 25.24
C ASN A 3 -11.71 -9.44 23.76
N LYS A 4 -12.76 -8.71 23.39
CA LYS A 4 -13.37 -8.73 22.06
C LYS A 4 -12.70 -7.73 21.13
N ARG A 5 -12.37 -8.17 19.92
CA ARG A 5 -11.87 -7.30 18.84
C ARG A 5 -12.96 -6.31 18.46
N THR A 6 -12.59 -5.02 18.38
CA THR A 6 -13.52 -3.96 18.01
C THR A 6 -13.75 -3.92 16.50
N ILE A 7 -14.82 -3.25 16.05
CA ILE A 7 -15.08 -3.06 14.60
C ILE A 7 -13.88 -2.37 13.93
N ARG A 8 -13.27 -1.38 14.60
CA ARG A 8 -12.10 -0.64 14.08
C ARG A 8 -10.89 -1.56 13.84
N PHE A 9 -10.68 -2.55 14.70
CA PHE A 9 -9.66 -3.58 14.47
C PHE A 9 -9.92 -4.34 13.18
N TRP A 10 -11.16 -4.79 12.97
CA TRP A 10 -11.52 -5.54 11.77
C TRP A 10 -11.39 -4.72 10.49
N VAL A 11 -11.69 -3.41 10.54
CA VAL A 11 -11.44 -2.51 9.39
C VAL A 11 -9.95 -2.49 9.04
N VAL A 12 -9.05 -2.36 10.02
CA VAL A 12 -7.60 -2.41 9.79
C VAL A 12 -7.18 -3.76 9.20
N MET A 13 -7.67 -4.87 9.76
CA MET A 13 -7.30 -6.21 9.30
C MET A 13 -7.81 -6.51 7.89
N ILE A 14 -9.08 -6.26 7.60
CA ILE A 14 -9.70 -6.56 6.30
C ILE A 14 -9.06 -5.73 5.21
N LEU A 15 -8.94 -4.41 5.40
CA LEU A 15 -8.30 -3.54 4.42
C LEU A 15 -6.82 -3.86 4.26
N GLY A 16 -6.12 -4.22 5.34
CA GLY A 16 -4.72 -4.64 5.28
C GLY A 16 -4.53 -5.95 4.50
N ILE A 17 -5.44 -6.92 4.64
CA ILE A 17 -5.41 -8.16 3.85
C ILE A 17 -5.71 -7.89 2.38
N LEU A 18 -6.70 -7.04 2.07
CA LEU A 18 -6.99 -6.64 0.69
C LEU A 18 -5.78 -5.94 0.07
N LEU A 19 -5.14 -5.04 0.81
CA LEU A 19 -3.94 -4.34 0.39
C LEU A 19 -2.78 -5.31 0.16
N LEU A 20 -2.60 -6.31 1.03
CA LEU A 20 -1.61 -7.36 0.86
C LEU A 20 -1.80 -8.13 -0.47
N LEU A 21 -3.04 -8.53 -0.78
CA LEU A 21 -3.35 -9.19 -2.05
C LEU A 21 -3.05 -8.29 -3.25
N MET A 22 -3.41 -7.00 -3.16
CA MET A 22 -3.12 -6.02 -4.21
C MET A 22 -1.62 -5.79 -4.40
N LEU A 23 -0.83 -5.76 -3.32
CA LEU A 23 0.64 -5.63 -3.40
C LEU A 23 1.28 -6.87 -4.03
N ILE A 24 0.80 -8.07 -3.70
CA ILE A 24 1.28 -9.30 -4.33
C ILE A 24 0.99 -9.25 -5.84
N LEU A 25 -0.26 -9.00 -6.23
CA LEU A 25 -0.66 -9.03 -7.63
C LEU A 25 -0.13 -7.85 -8.45
N GLY A 26 0.01 -6.67 -7.84
CA GLY A 26 0.40 -5.44 -8.53
C GLY A 26 1.89 -5.15 -8.46
N GLN A 27 2.49 -5.24 -7.27
CA GLN A 27 3.87 -4.77 -7.02
C GLN A 27 4.90 -5.90 -7.13
N MET A 28 4.64 -7.03 -6.45
CA MET A 28 5.53 -8.20 -6.56
C MET A 28 5.53 -8.76 -7.98
N MET A 29 4.37 -8.85 -8.63
CA MET A 29 4.32 -9.25 -10.03
C MET A 29 4.90 -8.20 -10.97
N ALA A 30 4.80 -6.89 -10.70
CA ALA A 30 5.47 -5.88 -11.54
C ALA A 30 6.98 -6.10 -11.61
N PHE A 31 7.58 -6.49 -10.48
CA PHE A 31 8.98 -6.86 -10.41
C PHE A 31 9.29 -8.15 -11.19
N ILE A 32 8.48 -9.21 -11.04
CA ILE A 32 8.75 -10.54 -11.63
C ILE A 32 8.39 -10.60 -13.11
N ASN A 33 7.17 -10.18 -13.46
CA ASN A 33 6.60 -10.19 -14.80
C ASN A 33 5.64 -8.99 -14.94
N TYR A 34 6.16 -7.88 -15.45
CA TYR A 34 5.42 -6.62 -15.56
C TYR A 34 4.19 -6.69 -16.47
N ASP A 35 4.17 -7.60 -17.46
CA ASP A 35 3.04 -7.73 -18.36
C ASP A 35 1.81 -8.33 -17.67
N PHE A 36 2.01 -9.13 -16.62
CA PHE A 36 0.92 -9.69 -15.83
C PHE A 36 0.05 -8.62 -15.15
N PRO A 37 0.58 -7.75 -14.26
CA PRO A 37 -0.24 -6.72 -13.62
C PRO A 37 -0.80 -5.71 -14.63
N VAL A 38 -0.12 -5.47 -15.75
CA VAL A 38 -0.67 -4.67 -16.86
C VAL A 38 -1.92 -5.35 -17.45
N SER A 39 -1.87 -6.66 -17.71
CA SER A 39 -2.99 -7.40 -18.30
C SER A 39 -4.26 -7.43 -17.43
N ILE A 40 -4.10 -7.29 -16.11
CA ILE A 40 -5.21 -7.25 -15.15
C ILE A 40 -5.54 -5.83 -14.67
N GLY A 41 -4.91 -4.81 -15.27
CA GLY A 41 -5.20 -3.40 -14.99
C GLY A 41 -4.69 -2.87 -13.65
N LEU A 42 -3.68 -3.51 -13.05
CA LEU A 42 -3.02 -3.07 -11.82
C LEU A 42 -1.80 -2.19 -12.06
N GLN A 43 -1.27 -2.17 -13.29
CA GLN A 43 -0.13 -1.35 -13.71
C GLN A 43 -0.39 -0.78 -15.11
N GLU A 44 0.22 0.38 -15.40
CA GLU A 44 0.13 1.00 -16.71
C GLU A 44 1.16 0.44 -17.69
N SER A 45 0.78 0.35 -18.96
CA SER A 45 1.65 -0.16 -20.02
C SER A 45 2.74 0.86 -20.40
N LYS A 46 3.79 0.37 -21.07
CA LYS A 46 4.86 1.21 -21.63
C LYS A 46 4.32 2.32 -22.55
N ASP A 47 3.24 2.09 -23.29
CA ASP A 47 2.67 3.10 -24.19
C ASP A 47 2.01 4.26 -23.43
N VAL A 48 1.63 4.03 -22.18
CA VAL A 48 0.99 5.02 -21.30
C VAL A 48 2.03 5.79 -20.48
N ILE A 49 3.03 5.12 -19.91
CA ILE A 49 3.97 5.74 -18.96
C ILE A 49 5.43 5.80 -19.45
N GLY A 50 5.71 5.30 -20.66
CA GLY A 50 7.06 5.22 -21.22
C GLY A 50 7.95 4.16 -20.55
N GLU A 51 9.14 3.94 -21.12
CA GLU A 51 10.12 3.00 -20.55
C GLU A 51 10.58 3.40 -19.15
N THR A 52 10.82 4.70 -18.95
CA THR A 52 11.21 5.25 -17.66
C THR A 52 10.12 5.02 -16.61
N GLY A 53 8.85 5.21 -16.94
CA GLY A 53 7.74 4.94 -16.03
C GLY A 53 7.67 3.46 -15.63
N VAL A 54 7.84 2.55 -16.61
CA VAL A 54 7.90 1.11 -16.33
C VAL A 54 9.08 0.77 -15.42
N ALA A 55 10.25 1.35 -15.66
CA ALA A 55 11.43 1.14 -14.81
C ALA A 55 11.20 1.63 -13.38
N VAL A 56 10.57 2.80 -13.22
CA VAL A 56 10.17 3.34 -11.92
C VAL A 56 9.21 2.38 -11.21
N ASN A 57 8.13 1.96 -11.86
CA ASN A 57 7.16 1.02 -11.29
C ASN A 57 7.79 -0.32 -10.90
N LYS A 58 8.72 -0.85 -11.70
CA LYS A 58 9.49 -2.05 -11.33
C LYS A 58 10.35 -1.83 -10.10
N GLY A 59 11.05 -0.69 -10.01
CA GLY A 59 11.87 -0.35 -8.86
C GLY A 59 11.05 -0.22 -7.56
N ILE A 60 9.88 0.40 -7.66
CA ILE A 60 8.90 0.45 -6.56
C ILE A 60 8.44 -0.95 -6.20
N GLY A 61 8.09 -1.77 -7.19
CA GLY A 61 7.67 -3.16 -6.99
C GLY A 61 8.70 -3.99 -6.21
N VAL A 62 9.99 -3.77 -6.48
CA VAL A 62 11.09 -4.39 -5.70
C VAL A 62 11.08 -3.91 -4.25
N GLY A 63 11.02 -2.59 -4.02
CA GLY A 63 10.98 -2.02 -2.68
C GLY A 63 9.78 -2.51 -1.87
N ASP A 64 8.60 -2.54 -2.48
CA ASP A 64 7.38 -3.03 -1.87
C ASP A 64 7.48 -4.53 -1.55
N THR A 65 8.06 -5.32 -2.43
CA THR A 65 8.22 -6.77 -2.22
C THR A 65 9.18 -7.09 -1.08
N ILE A 66 10.30 -6.37 -0.97
CA ILE A 66 11.35 -6.68 -0.01
C ILE A 66 11.10 -6.05 1.36
N ILE A 67 10.46 -4.88 1.41
CA ILE A 67 10.25 -4.12 2.65
C ILE A 67 8.79 -4.10 3.04
N TYR A 68 7.93 -3.54 2.19
CA TYR A 68 6.56 -3.23 2.59
C TYR A 68 5.72 -4.48 2.85
N LEU A 69 5.78 -5.46 1.94
CA LEU A 69 5.02 -6.69 2.02
C LEU A 69 5.38 -7.50 3.28
N PRO A 70 6.67 -7.76 3.63
CA PRO A 70 7.02 -8.40 4.89
C PRO A 70 6.51 -7.63 6.13
N LEU A 71 6.65 -6.30 6.15
CA LEU A 71 6.14 -5.47 7.25
C LEU A 71 4.62 -5.61 7.41
N LEU A 72 3.88 -5.62 6.31
CA LEU A 72 2.43 -5.78 6.32
C LEU A 72 2.02 -7.18 6.79
N VAL A 73 2.66 -8.24 6.27
CA VAL A 73 2.41 -9.63 6.70
C VAL A 73 2.67 -9.80 8.19
N LEU A 74 3.83 -9.36 8.66
CA LEU A 74 4.19 -9.42 10.07
C LEU A 74 3.25 -8.55 10.92
N GLY A 75 2.88 -7.36 10.44
CA GLY A 75 1.91 -6.50 11.08
C GLY A 75 0.56 -7.18 11.30
N LEU A 76 0.00 -7.80 10.26
CA LEU A 76 -1.26 -8.54 10.33
C LEU A 76 -1.16 -9.73 11.28
N ILE A 77 -0.11 -10.55 11.18
CA ILE A 77 0.11 -11.71 12.05
C ILE A 77 0.28 -11.26 13.50
N GLY A 78 1.14 -10.28 13.76
CA GLY A 78 1.42 -9.81 15.11
C GLY A 78 0.21 -9.13 15.76
N LEU A 79 -0.57 -8.35 15.00
CA LEU A 79 -1.84 -7.81 15.47
C LEU A 79 -2.85 -8.92 15.77
N TRP A 80 -2.94 -9.95 14.94
CA TRP A 80 -3.79 -11.12 15.17
C TRP A 80 -3.41 -11.85 16.47
N LEU A 81 -2.11 -12.03 16.69
CA LEU A 81 -1.55 -12.69 17.89
C LEU A 81 -1.47 -11.77 19.12
N ARG A 82 -1.83 -10.49 18.98
CA ARG A 82 -1.75 -9.47 20.03
C ARG A 82 -0.35 -9.31 20.61
N ARG A 83 0.61 -9.01 19.73
CA ARG A 83 2.00 -8.76 20.14
C ARG A 83 2.39 -7.33 19.81
N MET A 84 3.15 -6.67 20.69
CA MET A 84 3.62 -5.29 20.46
C MET A 84 4.44 -5.14 19.18
N TRP A 85 5.26 -6.12 18.82
CA TRP A 85 5.99 -6.10 17.54
C TRP A 85 5.02 -6.03 16.35
N GLY A 86 3.84 -6.64 16.43
CA GLY A 86 2.80 -6.54 15.40
C GLY A 86 2.26 -5.13 15.24
N VAL A 87 2.13 -4.39 16.35
CA VAL A 87 1.73 -2.97 16.33
C VAL A 87 2.78 -2.14 15.60
N PHE A 88 4.07 -2.34 15.88
CA PHE A 88 5.16 -1.60 15.22
C PHE A 88 5.29 -1.95 13.73
N MET A 89 5.20 -3.24 13.37
CA MET A 89 5.26 -3.68 11.98
C MET A 89 4.06 -3.15 11.18
N MET A 90 2.85 -3.23 11.74
CA MET A 90 1.66 -2.68 11.08
C MET A 90 1.73 -1.15 10.98
N ALA A 91 2.22 -0.46 12.02
CA ALA A 91 2.41 0.98 11.94
C ALA A 91 3.40 1.36 10.83
N SER A 92 4.49 0.62 10.68
CA SER A 92 5.46 0.84 9.60
C SER A 92 4.82 0.63 8.22
N ALA A 93 4.06 -0.45 8.05
CA ALA A 93 3.30 -0.73 6.83
C ALA A 93 2.28 0.38 6.51
N LEU A 94 1.56 0.89 7.51
CA LEU A 94 0.58 1.97 7.35
C LEU A 94 1.24 3.33 7.08
N ALA A 95 2.46 3.57 7.56
CA ALA A 95 3.24 4.75 7.20
C ALA A 95 3.62 4.74 5.72
N ILE A 96 4.06 3.59 5.20
CA ILE A 96 4.28 3.41 3.75
C ILE A 96 2.96 3.57 3.00
N THR A 97 1.87 2.98 3.49
CA THR A 97 0.51 3.12 2.92
C THR A 97 0.06 4.57 2.82
N ALA A 98 0.44 5.42 3.78
CA ALA A 98 0.09 6.84 3.78
C ALA A 98 0.98 7.67 2.83
N TYR A 99 2.28 7.42 2.85
CA TYR A 99 3.24 8.20 2.09
C TYR A 99 3.23 7.85 0.60
N TRP A 100 3.30 6.56 0.28
CA TRP A 100 3.59 6.08 -1.06
C TRP A 100 2.54 6.48 -2.12
N PRO A 101 1.22 6.38 -1.85
CA PRO A 101 0.22 6.80 -2.83
C PRO A 101 0.29 8.29 -3.15
N MET A 102 0.66 9.14 -2.19
CA MET A 102 0.87 10.57 -2.44
C MET A 102 2.09 10.80 -3.33
N ALA A 103 3.22 10.15 -3.04
CA ALA A 103 4.39 10.21 -3.90
C ALA A 103 4.04 9.80 -5.34
N SER A 104 3.32 8.68 -5.52
CA SER A 104 2.83 8.21 -6.83
C SER A 104 1.94 9.24 -7.53
N LEU A 105 0.98 9.83 -6.81
CA LEU A 105 0.07 10.83 -7.37
C LEU A 105 0.84 12.04 -7.90
N PHE A 106 1.80 12.54 -7.13
CA PHE A 106 2.62 13.68 -7.55
C PHE A 106 3.58 13.32 -8.68
N ILE A 107 4.12 12.10 -8.73
CA ILE A 107 4.90 11.61 -9.89
C ILE A 107 4.06 11.72 -11.16
N LEU A 108 2.80 11.24 -11.16
CA LEU A 108 1.91 11.34 -12.31
C LEU A 108 1.63 12.79 -12.71
N LEU A 109 1.37 13.65 -11.73
CA LEU A 109 1.10 15.08 -11.98
C LEU A 109 2.30 15.80 -12.58
N TYR A 110 3.51 15.55 -12.07
CA TYR A 110 4.74 16.16 -12.60
C TYR A 110 5.20 15.57 -13.92
N ALA A 111 4.87 14.31 -14.21
CA ALA A 111 5.16 13.67 -15.50
C ALA A 111 4.23 14.17 -16.63
N ARG A 112 3.16 14.91 -16.31
CA ARG A 112 2.20 15.40 -17.29
C ARG A 112 2.89 16.30 -18.33
N GLY A 113 2.72 15.95 -19.60
CA GLY A 113 3.28 16.70 -20.73
C GLY A 113 4.75 16.36 -21.04
N THR A 114 5.35 15.41 -20.32
CA THR A 114 6.67 14.90 -20.68
C THR A 114 6.59 14.00 -21.93
N PRO A 115 7.61 14.01 -22.82
CA PRO A 115 7.60 13.17 -24.01
C PRO A 115 7.47 11.68 -23.66
N GLY A 116 6.56 10.97 -24.32
CA GLY A 116 6.32 9.53 -24.11
C GLY A 116 5.45 9.20 -22.90
N PHE A 117 4.93 10.19 -22.17
CA PHE A 117 3.99 10.01 -21.08
C PHE A 117 2.58 10.42 -21.50
N ASN A 118 1.71 9.43 -21.72
CA ASN A 118 0.36 9.56 -22.29
C ASN A 118 -0.75 9.26 -21.27
N PHE A 119 -0.44 9.26 -19.97
CA PHE A 119 -1.41 8.97 -18.93
C PHE A 119 -2.53 10.03 -18.87
N THR A 120 -3.79 9.57 -18.84
CA THR A 120 -4.98 10.45 -18.84
C THR A 120 -5.89 10.26 -17.63
N ASN A 121 -5.77 9.15 -16.89
CA ASN A 121 -6.72 8.78 -15.85
C ASN A 121 -6.42 9.41 -14.46
N PHE A 122 -6.17 10.72 -14.44
CA PHE A 122 -5.79 11.44 -13.23
C PHE A 122 -6.89 11.43 -12.16
N ALA A 123 -8.16 11.50 -12.56
CA ALA A 123 -9.28 11.57 -11.61
C ALA A 123 -9.39 10.29 -10.77
N SER A 124 -9.42 9.11 -11.42
CA SER A 124 -9.53 7.84 -10.70
C SER A 124 -8.32 7.60 -9.80
N TYR A 125 -7.11 7.90 -10.29
CA TYR A 125 -5.89 7.76 -9.48
C TYR A 125 -5.89 8.72 -8.28
N THR A 126 -6.33 9.96 -8.46
CA THR A 126 -6.45 10.92 -7.35
C THR A 126 -7.38 10.38 -6.27
N ILE A 127 -8.56 9.88 -6.64
CA ILE A 127 -9.55 9.34 -5.69
C ILE A 127 -8.97 8.13 -4.95
N ILE A 128 -8.44 7.14 -5.69
CA ILE A 128 -7.95 5.89 -5.12
C ILE A 128 -6.74 6.14 -4.22
N LEU A 129 -5.71 6.85 -4.70
CA LEU A 129 -4.48 7.08 -3.95
C LEU A 129 -4.70 7.95 -2.71
N THR A 130 -5.60 8.94 -2.79
CA THR A 130 -6.02 9.73 -1.62
C THR A 130 -6.77 8.86 -0.61
N SER A 131 -7.66 7.98 -1.07
CA SER A 131 -8.41 7.09 -0.19
C SER A 131 -7.49 6.12 0.57
N ILE A 132 -6.50 5.54 -0.13
CA ILE A 132 -5.48 4.67 0.49
C ILE A 132 -4.65 5.46 1.51
N THR A 133 -4.28 6.69 1.18
CA THR A 133 -3.53 7.58 2.08
C THR A 133 -4.31 7.86 3.37
N LEU A 134 -5.59 8.21 3.25
CA LEU A 134 -6.46 8.46 4.40
C LEU A 134 -6.62 7.21 5.28
N TYR A 135 -6.72 6.03 4.67
CA TYR A 135 -6.70 4.77 5.40
C TYR A 135 -5.39 4.56 6.17
N GLY A 136 -4.24 4.79 5.54
CA GLY A 136 -2.93 4.71 6.20
C GLY A 136 -2.82 5.62 7.42
N LEU A 137 -3.19 6.90 7.25
CA LEU A 137 -3.18 7.90 8.33
C LEU A 137 -4.14 7.55 9.47
N TRP A 138 -5.37 7.16 9.13
CA TRP A 138 -6.36 6.76 10.12
C TRP A 138 -5.92 5.49 10.88
N GLY A 139 -5.34 4.51 10.17
CA GLY A 139 -4.82 3.29 10.76
C GLY A 139 -3.68 3.58 11.74
N LEU A 140 -2.74 4.45 11.38
CA LEU A 140 -1.66 4.91 12.27
C LEU A 140 -2.21 5.54 13.55
N TRP A 141 -3.15 6.48 13.42
CA TRP A 141 -3.81 7.10 14.56
C TRP A 141 -4.52 6.07 15.45
N TYR A 142 -5.21 5.11 14.85
CA TYR A 142 -5.89 4.04 15.56
C TYR A 142 -4.89 3.16 16.34
N LEU A 143 -3.80 2.71 15.71
CA LEU A 143 -2.77 1.92 16.38
C LEU A 143 -2.14 2.70 17.54
N TYR A 144 -1.77 3.96 17.32
CA TYR A 144 -1.18 4.80 18.37
C TYR A 144 -2.09 4.92 19.60
N LYS A 145 -3.39 5.15 19.39
CA LYS A 145 -4.37 5.28 20.49
C LYS A 145 -4.69 3.97 21.20
N ASN A 146 -4.50 2.82 20.53
CA ASN A 146 -4.96 1.52 21.03
C ASN A 146 -3.83 0.49 21.22
N GLN A 147 -2.56 0.88 21.08
CA GLN A 147 -1.40 -0.03 21.08
C GLN A 147 -1.37 -1.04 22.23
N LYS A 148 -1.61 -0.56 23.47
CA LYS A 148 -1.67 -1.37 24.69
C LYS A 148 -2.74 -2.46 24.62
N ILE A 149 -3.96 -2.04 24.27
CA ILE A 149 -5.11 -2.94 24.10
C ILE A 149 -4.87 -3.96 22.97
N LEU A 150 -4.22 -3.52 21.88
CA LEU A 150 -3.93 -4.37 20.73
C LEU A 150 -2.87 -5.42 21.00
N ALA A 151 -1.98 -5.18 21.96
CA ALA A 151 -0.87 -6.05 22.30
C ALA A 151 -1.00 -6.82 23.63
N ASN A 152 -2.15 -6.74 24.30
CA ASN A 152 -2.34 -7.33 25.64
C ASN A 152 -1.28 -6.88 26.68
N GLU A 153 -0.82 -5.63 26.59
CA GLU A 153 0.10 -4.98 27.53
C GLU A 153 -0.54 -3.73 28.13
#